data_AF-A0AAD7F3J5-F1
#
_entry.id   AF-A0AAD7F3J5-F1
#
_cell.length_a   1.000
_cell.length_b   1.000
_cell.length_c   1.000
_cell.angle_alpha   90.00
_cell.angle_beta   90.00
_cell.angle_gamma   90.00
#
_symmetry.space_group_name_H-M   'P 1'
#
loop_
_entity.id
_entity.type
_entity.pdbx_description
1 polymer ?
#
loop_
_entity_poly.entity_id
_entity_poly.type
_entity_poly.pdbx_seq_one_letter_code
_entity_poly.pdbx_strand_id
1 'polypeptide(L)'
;MWVAPLPPDFLLLEFLSNSQHSTAPVQPPSTTTVISELNKDLATLALDEPSDSTERIFDESLGDEEDEGDNSVNTDVAQKETEELEAKALSENHQWLKTTLAQIVNDTTSRLKILCCYKDGHFWVRRQDPVFVLKHAALYLLPIFVWLPHYLPGHPDSFKCECGAKLILHGYNNNPIARRVSTLAGQDYFLLTNCFLGCGKHYQGSNPWIISQLPEFLRRVFPACLSTRGGLDMSELDVMKATFAGHSGTDPFSKMVPAFSKFEDPLGYAGYAILQDYVYDLVFSSSRSH
;
A
#
# COMPACT_ATOMS: atom_id res chain seq x y z
N MET A 1 31.31 -33.28 19.47
CA MET A 1 29.95 -33.20 20.03
C MET A 1 30.06 -32.39 21.31
N TRP A 2 29.78 -31.09 21.26
CA TRP A 2 29.83 -30.19 22.42
C TRP A 2 28.48 -29.49 22.49
N VAL A 3 27.72 -29.80 23.53
CA VAL A 3 26.42 -29.19 23.83
C VAL A 3 26.69 -28.09 24.84
N ALA A 4 26.51 -26.83 24.45
CA ALA A 4 26.53 -25.71 25.38
C ALA A 4 25.12 -25.56 25.99
N PRO A 5 24.99 -25.42 27.32
CA PRO A 5 23.71 -25.21 27.97
C PRO A 5 23.26 -23.75 27.77
N LEU A 6 22.00 -23.56 27.38
CA LEU A 6 21.33 -22.26 27.40
C LEU A 6 20.97 -21.90 28.84
N PRO A 7 21.05 -20.62 29.24
CA PRO A 7 20.56 -20.18 30.54
C PRO A 7 19.02 -20.15 30.54
N PRO A 8 18.35 -20.63 31.61
CA PRO A 8 16.99 -20.23 31.91
C PRO A 8 17.01 -18.79 32.42
N ASP A 9 15.87 -18.12 32.42
CA ASP A 9 15.67 -16.73 32.89
C ASP A 9 15.72 -15.67 31.78
N PHE A 10 14.76 -15.74 30.86
CA PHE A 10 14.18 -14.53 30.27
C PHE A 10 12.81 -14.31 30.93
N LEU A 11 12.85 -13.57 32.05
CA LEU A 11 11.69 -13.13 32.78
C LEU A 11 10.83 -12.22 31.92
N LEU A 12 9.52 -12.48 31.98
CA LEU A 12 8.43 -11.60 31.59
C LEU A 12 8.68 -10.18 32.12
N LEU A 13 8.80 -9.21 31.21
CA LEU A 13 8.68 -7.80 31.54
C LEU A 13 7.22 -7.50 31.87
N GLU A 14 6.86 -7.62 33.15
CA GLU A 14 5.70 -6.96 33.74
C GLU A 14 5.94 -5.43 33.70
N PHE A 15 5.43 -4.78 32.66
CA PHE A 15 5.22 -3.33 32.67
C PHE A 15 3.88 -3.02 33.35
N LEU A 16 3.85 -3.05 34.68
CA LEU A 16 2.82 -2.39 35.48
C LEU A 16 3.51 -1.59 36.58
N SER A 17 3.87 -0.34 36.28
CA SER A 17 4.21 0.65 37.30
C SER A 17 3.20 1.79 37.27
N ASN A 18 2.24 1.62 38.19
CA ASN A 18 1.51 2.63 38.94
C ASN A 18 1.88 4.11 38.67
N SER A 19 0.97 4.81 38.00
CA SER A 19 0.79 6.26 38.20
C SER A 19 -0.62 6.48 38.73
N GLN A 20 -0.75 6.53 40.06
CA GLN A 20 -1.97 7.00 40.71
C GLN A 20 -1.93 8.53 40.77
N HIS A 21 -2.36 9.18 39.69
CA HIS A 21 -2.82 10.56 39.77
C HIS A 21 -4.33 10.55 40.01
N SER A 22 -4.70 10.85 41.25
CA SER A 22 -6.07 11.13 41.67
C SER A 22 -6.51 12.46 41.05
N THR A 23 -7.27 12.37 39.96
CA THR A 23 -8.06 13.48 39.42
C THR A 23 -9.54 13.22 39.73
N ALA A 24 -10.19 14.24 40.29
CA ALA A 24 -11.60 14.22 40.64
C ALA A 24 -12.48 13.88 39.42
N PRO A 25 -13.63 13.20 39.62
CA PRO A 25 -14.52 12.83 38.53
C PRO A 25 -15.21 14.08 37.96
N VAL A 26 -14.78 14.52 36.78
CA VAL A 26 -15.54 15.46 35.95
C VAL A 26 -16.68 14.67 35.33
N GLN A 27 -17.92 15.01 35.71
CA GLN A 27 -19.12 14.39 35.13
C GLN A 27 -19.16 14.65 33.62
N PRO A 28 -19.28 13.60 32.78
CA PRO A 28 -19.48 13.79 31.35
C PRO A 28 -20.87 14.42 31.09
N PRO A 29 -20.99 15.37 30.16
CA PRO A 29 -22.30 15.86 29.72
C PRO A 29 -23.11 14.70 29.16
N SER A 30 -24.37 14.60 29.58
CA SER A 30 -25.29 13.53 29.18
C SER A 30 -25.42 13.45 27.65
N THR A 31 -24.94 12.35 27.07
CA THR A 31 -24.98 12.03 25.63
C THR A 31 -26.39 11.85 25.07
N THR A 32 -27.42 11.91 25.91
CA THR A 32 -28.82 11.72 25.51
C THR A 32 -29.38 12.92 24.75
N THR A 33 -28.83 14.13 24.90
CA THR A 33 -29.41 15.33 24.27
C THR A 33 -28.99 15.51 22.81
N VAL A 34 -27.80 15.02 22.41
CA VAL A 34 -27.25 15.25 21.05
C VAL A 34 -27.88 14.32 20.01
N ILE A 35 -28.32 13.12 20.41
CA ILE A 35 -28.96 12.15 19.50
C ILE A 35 -30.39 12.60 19.12
N SER A 36 -31.09 13.34 19.98
CA SER A 36 -32.45 13.83 19.67
C SER A 36 -32.50 14.99 18.68
N GLU A 37 -31.42 15.77 18.55
CA GLU A 37 -31.35 16.85 17.54
C GLU A 37 -31.00 16.30 16.16
N LEU A 38 -30.07 15.34 16.05
CA LEU A 38 -29.69 14.74 14.76
C LEU A 38 -30.84 13.96 14.07
N ASN A 39 -31.77 13.38 14.82
CA ASN A 39 -32.91 12.68 14.25
C ASN A 39 -34.01 13.62 13.70
N LYS A 40 -34.01 14.90 14.06
CA LYS A 40 -34.98 15.87 13.49
C LYS A 40 -34.57 16.33 12.09
N ASP A 41 -33.28 16.40 11.81
CA ASP A 41 -32.79 16.88 10.51
C ASP A 41 -32.91 15.80 9.42
N LEU A 42 -32.85 14.51 9.78
CA LEU A 42 -32.98 13.42 8.81
C LEU A 42 -34.43 13.21 8.30
N ALA A 43 -35.44 13.70 9.02
CA ALA A 43 -36.84 13.54 8.64
C ALA A 43 -37.32 14.58 7.60
N THR A 44 -36.50 15.58 7.27
CA THR A 44 -36.92 16.73 6.44
C THR A 44 -36.44 16.65 4.99
N LEU A 45 -35.79 15.55 4.57
CA LEU A 45 -35.24 15.38 3.21
C LEU A 45 -35.95 14.32 2.35
N ALA A 46 -37.14 13.87 2.76
CA ALA A 46 -37.93 12.91 1.98
C ALA A 46 -39.14 13.59 1.33
N LEU A 47 -38.92 14.49 0.37
CA LEU A 47 -39.95 14.91 -0.59
C LEU A 47 -39.34 15.17 -1.98
N ASP A 48 -40.03 14.59 -2.96
CA ASP A 48 -40.00 14.80 -4.41
C ASP A 48 -38.94 14.04 -5.25
N GLU A 49 -39.28 12.77 -5.56
CA GLU A 49 -38.80 12.06 -6.74
C GLU A 49 -39.66 12.43 -7.98
N PRO A 50 -39.09 13.03 -9.03
CA PRO A 50 -39.68 12.98 -10.35
C PRO A 50 -39.20 11.71 -11.09
N SER A 51 -40.15 10.80 -11.32
CA SER A 51 -40.00 9.69 -12.25
C SER A 51 -39.88 10.22 -13.68
N ASP A 52 -38.69 10.18 -14.26
CA ASP A 52 -38.51 10.38 -15.71
C ASP A 52 -37.74 9.19 -16.29
N SER A 53 -38.52 8.21 -16.76
CA SER A 53 -38.04 7.04 -17.48
C SER A 53 -37.82 7.41 -18.95
N THR A 54 -36.69 8.06 -19.25
CA THR A 54 -36.19 8.10 -20.63
C THR A 54 -35.29 6.90 -20.89
N GLU A 55 -35.84 5.89 -21.58
CA GLU A 55 -35.08 4.86 -22.29
C GLU A 55 -34.07 5.53 -23.25
N ARG A 56 -32.80 5.57 -22.85
CA ARG A 56 -31.70 5.90 -23.76
C ARG A 56 -31.34 4.65 -24.55
N ILE A 57 -31.89 4.55 -25.74
CA ILE A 57 -31.43 3.62 -26.78
C ILE A 57 -30.03 4.10 -27.20
N PHE A 58 -28.99 3.41 -26.75
CA PHE A 58 -27.63 3.61 -27.24
C PHE A 58 -27.47 2.85 -28.56
N ASP A 59 -27.35 3.61 -29.65
CA ASP A 59 -27.00 3.14 -30.98
C ASP A 59 -25.48 2.97 -31.06
N GLU A 60 -24.99 1.75 -30.77
CA GLU A 60 -23.60 1.36 -30.96
C GLU A 60 -23.36 1.02 -32.46
N SER A 61 -23.26 2.05 -33.30
CA SER A 61 -22.69 1.94 -34.64
C SER A 61 -21.38 2.73 -34.68
N LEU A 62 -20.31 2.10 -34.15
CA LEU A 62 -18.94 2.52 -34.35
C LEU A 62 -18.37 1.70 -35.50
N GLY A 63 -18.11 2.38 -36.62
CA GLY A 63 -17.48 1.80 -37.80
C GLY A 63 -16.03 1.44 -37.54
N ASP A 64 -15.68 0.21 -37.88
CA ASP A 64 -14.30 -0.24 -38.08
C ASP A 64 -13.75 0.43 -39.35
N GLU A 65 -12.98 1.50 -39.18
CA GLU A 65 -12.04 1.96 -40.21
C GLU A 65 -10.64 1.48 -39.83
N GLU A 66 -10.21 0.40 -40.47
CA GLU A 66 -8.87 -0.16 -40.39
C GLU A 66 -7.87 0.80 -41.09
N ASP A 67 -7.23 1.68 -40.32
CA ASP A 67 -6.09 2.48 -40.78
C ASP A 67 -4.78 1.78 -40.39
N GLU A 68 -4.20 1.03 -41.33
CA GLU A 68 -2.86 0.43 -41.24
C GLU A 68 -1.77 1.52 -41.36
N GLY A 69 -1.66 2.35 -40.33
CA GLY A 69 -0.59 3.35 -40.19
C GLY A 69 0.62 2.78 -39.47
N ASP A 70 1.67 2.42 -40.24
CA ASP A 70 3.01 2.05 -39.76
C ASP A 70 3.65 3.21 -38.96
N ASN A 71 3.44 3.20 -37.64
CA ASN A 71 3.91 4.23 -36.71
C ASN A 71 5.02 3.67 -35.78
N SER A 72 5.77 2.67 -36.22
CA SER A 72 6.69 1.90 -35.38
C SER A 72 8.04 2.58 -35.05
N VAL A 73 8.35 3.74 -35.66
CA VAL A 73 9.70 4.34 -35.55
C VAL A 73 9.81 5.38 -34.43
N ASN A 74 8.70 5.91 -33.91
CA ASN A 74 8.74 7.02 -32.95
C ASN A 74 8.69 6.59 -31.47
N THR A 75 8.34 5.33 -31.19
CA THR A 75 8.30 4.79 -29.81
C THR A 75 9.69 4.46 -29.26
N ASP A 76 10.62 4.03 -30.11
CA ASP A 76 11.96 3.60 -29.68
C ASP A 76 12.88 4.75 -29.26
N VAL A 77 12.70 5.95 -29.82
CA VAL A 77 13.52 7.13 -29.48
C VAL A 77 13.10 7.71 -28.12
N ALA A 78 11.79 7.78 -27.84
CA ALA A 78 11.28 8.26 -26.56
C ALA A 78 11.60 7.29 -25.40
N GLN A 79 11.57 5.98 -25.64
CA GLN A 79 11.92 4.98 -24.63
C GLN A 79 13.41 5.05 -24.27
N LYS A 80 14.29 5.25 -25.25
CA LYS A 80 15.73 5.33 -25.05
C LYS A 80 16.19 6.61 -24.33
N GLU A 81 15.56 7.75 -24.59
CA GLU A 81 15.83 8.99 -23.84
C GLU A 81 15.35 8.93 -22.39
N THR A 82 14.29 8.16 -22.12
CA THR A 82 13.76 7.91 -20.77
C THR A 82 14.71 7.01 -19.96
N GLU A 83 15.21 5.93 -20.57
CA GLU A 83 16.20 5.03 -19.96
C GLU A 83 17.55 5.73 -19.67
N GLU A 84 17.97 6.69 -20.51
CA GLU A 84 19.24 7.40 -20.35
C GLU A 84 19.21 8.49 -19.25
N LEU A 85 18.02 9.05 -18.96
CA LEU A 85 17.81 9.97 -17.85
C LEU A 85 17.66 9.24 -16.50
N GLU A 86 17.01 8.06 -16.50
CA GLU A 86 16.94 7.17 -15.33
C GLU A 86 18.32 6.64 -14.89
N ALA A 87 19.25 6.49 -15.84
CA ALA A 87 20.62 6.04 -15.57
C ALA A 87 21.53 7.12 -14.93
N LYS A 88 21.23 8.42 -15.11
CA LYS A 88 22.18 9.52 -14.81
C LYS A 88 22.01 10.15 -13.42
N ALA A 89 20.90 9.91 -12.74
CA ALA A 89 20.72 10.33 -11.35
C ALA A 89 19.93 9.25 -10.62
N LEU A 90 20.63 8.32 -9.96
CA LEU A 90 20.03 7.54 -8.89
C LEU A 90 19.51 8.56 -7.87
N SER A 91 18.21 8.85 -7.91
CA SER A 91 17.54 9.76 -7.00
C SER A 91 17.99 9.51 -5.56
N GLU A 92 18.09 10.54 -4.73
CA GLU A 92 18.45 10.39 -3.32
C GLU A 92 17.55 9.35 -2.63
N ASN A 93 16.29 9.24 -3.06
CA ASN A 93 15.36 8.18 -2.66
C ASN A 93 15.82 6.76 -3.05
N HIS A 94 16.39 6.58 -4.24
CA HIS A 94 16.92 5.28 -4.66
C HIS A 94 18.17 4.90 -3.87
N GLN A 95 19.06 5.86 -3.61
CA GLN A 95 20.21 5.62 -2.73
C GLN A 95 19.75 5.28 -1.31
N TRP A 96 18.76 6.00 -0.80
CA TRP A 96 18.12 5.73 0.49
C TRP A 96 17.52 4.32 0.57
N LEU A 97 16.80 3.88 -0.47
CA LEU A 97 16.27 2.53 -0.59
C LEU A 97 17.37 1.47 -0.60
N LYS A 98 18.44 1.68 -1.37
CA LYS A 98 19.60 0.76 -1.41
C LYS A 98 20.27 0.63 -0.05
N THR A 99 20.53 1.76 0.61
CA THR A 99 21.16 1.76 1.94
C THR A 99 20.25 1.09 2.98
N THR A 100 18.95 1.39 2.96
CA THR A 100 17.97 0.77 3.88
C THR A 100 17.85 -0.73 3.63
N LEU A 101 17.78 -1.17 2.37
CA LEU A 101 17.75 -2.59 2.03
C LEU A 101 19.02 -3.30 2.52
N ALA A 102 20.21 -2.71 2.30
CA ALA A 102 21.46 -3.29 2.78
C ALA A 102 21.49 -3.43 4.30
N GLN A 103 20.96 -2.45 5.04
CA GLN A 103 20.79 -2.53 6.49
C GLN A 103 19.84 -3.66 6.89
N ILE A 104 18.65 -3.73 6.28
CA ILE A 104 17.67 -4.81 6.53
C ILE A 104 18.29 -6.20 6.27
N VAL A 105 19.04 -6.37 5.17
CA VAL A 105 19.72 -7.62 4.84
C VAL A 105 20.78 -7.96 5.90
N ASN A 106 21.57 -6.98 6.32
CA ASN A 106 22.58 -7.19 7.35
C ASN A 106 21.94 -7.54 8.70
N ASP A 107 20.88 -6.85 9.08
CA ASP A 107 20.15 -7.08 10.33
C ASP A 107 19.50 -8.47 10.34
N THR A 108 18.91 -8.88 9.22
CA THR A 108 18.29 -10.21 9.09
C THR A 108 19.30 -11.36 9.00
N THR A 109 20.54 -11.08 8.58
CA THR A 109 21.62 -12.09 8.44
C THR A 109 22.48 -12.19 9.71
N SER A 110 22.80 -11.05 10.33
CA SER A 110 23.43 -11.03 11.65
C SER A 110 22.43 -11.63 12.65
N ARG A 111 22.88 -12.41 13.62
CA ARG A 111 22.00 -13.27 14.46
C ARG A 111 20.95 -12.53 15.30
N LEU A 112 20.83 -11.21 15.17
CA LEU A 112 19.82 -10.34 15.75
C LEU A 112 18.54 -10.45 14.92
N LYS A 113 17.76 -11.52 15.15
CA LYS A 113 16.63 -11.96 14.30
C LYS A 113 15.50 -10.94 14.01
N ILE A 114 15.53 -9.73 14.58
CA ILE A 114 14.41 -8.80 14.54
C ILE A 114 14.89 -7.42 14.08
N LEU A 115 14.24 -6.91 13.03
CA LEU A 115 14.45 -5.55 12.54
C LEU A 115 14.14 -4.52 13.63
N CYS A 116 14.93 -3.45 13.70
CA CYS A 116 14.74 -2.39 14.70
C CYS A 116 13.30 -1.83 14.68
N CYS A 117 12.74 -1.54 13.50
CA CYS A 117 11.36 -1.05 13.40
C CYS A 117 10.34 -2.03 14.01
N TYR A 118 10.50 -3.33 13.81
CA TYR A 118 9.60 -4.34 14.38
C TYR A 118 9.78 -4.46 15.88
N LYS A 119 11.03 -4.33 16.38
CA LYS A 119 11.31 -4.28 17.82
C LYS A 119 10.63 -3.08 18.48
N ASP A 120 10.56 -1.96 17.76
CA ASP A 120 9.91 -0.74 18.20
C ASP A 120 8.38 -0.75 17.97
N GLY A 121 7.82 -1.86 17.46
CA GLY A 121 6.39 -2.07 17.30
C GLY A 121 5.76 -1.38 16.08
N HIS A 122 6.55 -1.07 15.04
CA HIS A 122 6.04 -0.44 13.82
C HIS A 122 6.69 -0.97 12.53
N PHE A 123 6.08 -0.66 11.38
CA PHE A 123 6.54 -1.11 10.05
C PHE A 123 7.40 -0.08 9.32
N TRP A 124 7.51 1.12 9.88
CA TRP A 124 8.05 2.27 9.17
C TRP A 124 9.54 2.47 9.45
N VAL A 125 10.31 2.67 8.39
CA VAL A 125 11.65 3.26 8.45
C VAL A 125 11.52 4.70 7.97
N ARG A 126 11.74 5.64 8.89
CA ARG A 126 11.67 7.08 8.63
C ARG A 126 13.06 7.67 8.78
N ARG A 127 13.37 8.68 7.97
CA ARG A 127 14.51 9.53 8.26
C ARG A 127 14.21 10.41 9.47
N GLN A 128 15.27 10.88 10.12
CA GLN A 128 15.16 12.00 11.05
C GLN A 128 14.54 13.22 10.36
N ASP A 129 13.73 13.96 11.12
CA ASP A 129 13.05 15.16 10.65
C ASP A 129 14.05 16.17 10.07
N PRO A 130 13.75 16.81 8.91
CA PRO A 130 14.63 17.79 8.28
C PRO A 130 15.18 18.85 9.23
N VAL A 131 14.42 19.26 10.26
CA VAL A 131 14.87 20.25 11.26
C VAL A 131 16.16 19.83 11.98
N PHE A 132 16.36 18.52 12.16
CA PHE A 132 17.56 17.96 12.80
C PHE A 132 18.66 17.62 11.80
N VAL A 133 18.34 17.57 10.49
CA VAL A 133 19.22 17.06 9.43
C VAL A 133 19.65 18.15 8.44
N LEU A 134 19.41 19.43 8.75
CA LEU A 134 19.71 20.61 7.90
C LEU A 134 21.12 20.68 7.30
N LYS A 135 22.08 19.86 7.75
CA LYS A 135 23.44 19.76 7.21
C LYS A 135 23.57 18.87 5.97
N HIS A 136 22.58 18.07 5.62
CA HIS A 136 22.64 17.11 4.51
C HIS A 136 21.56 17.39 3.46
N ALA A 137 21.96 17.43 2.19
CA ALA A 137 21.26 18.06 1.06
C ALA A 137 19.87 17.51 0.68
N ALA A 138 19.54 16.28 1.10
CA ALA A 138 18.25 15.67 0.79
C ALA A 138 17.17 16.14 1.79
N LEU A 139 16.25 17.02 1.41
CA LEU A 139 15.15 17.42 2.29
C LEU A 139 13.91 16.52 2.18
N TYR A 140 13.80 15.76 1.09
CA TYR A 140 12.60 14.97 0.78
C TYR A 140 12.94 13.51 0.49
N LEU A 141 13.10 12.73 1.57
CA LEU A 141 13.17 11.27 1.47
C LEU A 141 11.84 10.68 1.93
N LEU A 142 11.25 9.85 1.08
CA LEU A 142 9.98 9.22 1.42
C LEU A 142 10.18 8.16 2.52
N PRO A 143 9.21 8.02 3.44
CA PRO A 143 9.18 6.91 4.39
C PRO A 143 9.18 5.56 3.66
N ILE A 144 9.74 4.52 4.30
CA ILE A 144 9.70 3.16 3.79
C ILE A 144 8.84 2.32 4.71
N PHE A 145 7.75 1.76 4.19
CA PHE A 145 6.97 0.72 4.83
C PHE A 145 7.62 -0.63 4.54
N VAL A 146 8.16 -1.27 5.58
CA VAL A 146 8.83 -2.57 5.49
C VAL A 146 7.82 -3.67 5.78
N TRP A 147 7.53 -4.47 4.76
CA TRP A 147 6.60 -5.59 4.84
C TRP A 147 7.31 -6.91 4.53
N LEU A 148 7.76 -7.60 5.58
CA LEU A 148 8.43 -8.90 5.45
C LEU A 148 7.62 -9.99 6.17
N PRO A 149 6.68 -10.66 5.48
CA PRO A 149 5.77 -11.66 6.07
C PRO A 149 6.46 -12.74 6.92
N HIS A 150 7.67 -13.16 6.56
CA HIS A 150 8.40 -14.21 7.27
C HIS A 150 8.97 -13.76 8.63
N TYR A 151 8.94 -12.47 8.93
CA TYR A 151 9.46 -11.92 10.19
C TYR A 151 8.32 -11.37 11.07
N LEU A 152 7.05 -11.58 10.68
CA LEU A 152 5.89 -11.08 11.42
C LEU A 152 5.48 -12.02 12.56
N PRO A 153 4.95 -11.48 13.67
CA PRO A 153 4.45 -12.31 14.76
C PRO A 153 3.24 -13.13 14.31
N GLY A 154 3.26 -14.45 14.56
CA GLY A 154 2.18 -15.35 14.19
C GLY A 154 2.11 -15.69 12.68
N HIS A 155 3.12 -15.32 11.89
CA HIS A 155 3.25 -15.85 10.53
C HIS A 155 3.27 -17.39 10.53
N PRO A 156 2.78 -18.05 9.46
CA PRO A 156 2.84 -19.50 9.37
C PRO A 156 4.30 -19.98 9.25
N ASP A 157 4.58 -21.20 9.73
CA ASP A 157 5.90 -21.86 9.58
C ASP A 157 6.38 -21.92 8.11
N SER A 158 5.42 -21.92 7.19
CA SER A 158 5.67 -21.79 5.77
C SER A 158 4.47 -21.22 5.04
N PHE A 159 4.73 -20.28 4.13
CA PHE A 159 3.76 -19.88 3.12
C PHE A 159 3.61 -20.97 2.06
N LYS A 160 2.42 -21.10 1.49
CA LYS A 160 2.08 -22.06 0.44
C LYS A 160 1.74 -21.32 -0.84
N CYS A 161 2.15 -21.90 -1.96
CA CYS A 161 1.71 -21.52 -3.29
C CYS A 161 0.23 -21.89 -3.48
N GLU A 162 -0.43 -21.32 -4.50
CA GLU A 162 -1.76 -21.74 -4.96
C GLU A 162 -1.82 -23.25 -5.25
N CYS A 163 -0.69 -23.82 -5.72
CA CYS A 163 -0.56 -25.25 -5.98
C CYS A 163 -0.41 -26.11 -4.69
N GLY A 164 -0.42 -25.50 -3.50
CA GLY A 164 -0.25 -26.13 -2.20
C GLY A 164 1.22 -26.39 -1.79
N ALA A 165 2.17 -26.29 -2.72
CA ALA A 165 3.59 -26.46 -2.43
C ALA A 165 4.13 -25.33 -1.52
N LYS A 166 5.15 -25.65 -0.72
CA LYS A 166 5.82 -24.68 0.16
C LYS A 166 6.57 -23.62 -0.65
N LEU A 167 6.37 -22.36 -0.30
CA LEU A 167 7.13 -21.22 -0.81
C LEU A 167 8.47 -21.12 -0.09
N ILE A 168 9.52 -20.84 -0.85
CA ILE A 168 10.89 -20.65 -0.37
C ILE A 168 11.22 -19.17 -0.45
N LEU A 169 11.77 -18.61 0.63
CA LEU A 169 12.24 -17.22 0.64
C LEU A 169 13.38 -17.07 -0.38
N HIS A 170 13.21 -16.18 -1.35
CA HIS A 170 14.16 -15.95 -2.44
C HIS A 170 14.91 -14.60 -2.31
N GLY A 171 14.82 -13.95 -1.15
CA GLY A 171 15.48 -12.68 -0.88
C GLY A 171 14.53 -11.50 -1.08
N TYR A 172 15.04 -10.42 -1.68
CA TYR A 172 14.35 -9.13 -1.81
C TYR A 172 14.17 -8.76 -3.27
N ASN A 173 13.21 -7.88 -3.56
CA ASN A 173 13.10 -7.36 -4.91
C ASN A 173 14.26 -6.38 -5.20
N ASN A 174 14.84 -6.49 -6.40
CA ASN A 174 15.92 -5.62 -6.85
C ASN A 174 15.49 -4.69 -7.98
N ASN A 175 14.36 -4.99 -8.64
CA ASN A 175 13.84 -4.19 -9.74
C ASN A 175 12.30 -4.24 -9.80
N PRO A 176 11.59 -3.23 -9.27
CA PRO A 176 12.10 -2.15 -8.44
C PRO A 176 12.47 -2.63 -7.02
N ILE A 177 13.38 -1.94 -6.32
CA ILE A 177 13.75 -2.26 -4.93
C ILE A 177 12.54 -2.19 -4.00
N ALA A 178 11.74 -1.15 -4.17
CA ALA A 178 10.48 -0.92 -3.46
C ALA A 178 9.49 -0.29 -4.44
N ARG A 179 8.20 -0.46 -4.19
CA ARG A 179 7.15 0.19 -4.99
C ARG A 179 6.71 1.48 -4.33
N ARG A 180 6.57 2.56 -5.08
CA ARG A 180 5.93 3.79 -4.56
C ARG A 180 4.44 3.53 -4.35
N VAL A 181 3.94 3.94 -3.20
CA VAL A 181 2.53 3.93 -2.85
C VAL A 181 2.11 5.38 -2.68
N SER A 182 1.12 5.78 -3.47
CA SER A 182 0.58 7.13 -3.42
C SER A 182 -0.54 7.25 -2.39
N THR A 183 -0.66 8.46 -1.82
CA THR A 183 -1.70 8.79 -0.85
C THR A 183 -2.41 10.09 -1.26
N LEU A 184 -3.70 10.21 -0.96
CA LEU A 184 -4.46 11.46 -1.20
C LEU A 184 -3.91 12.67 -0.42
N ALA A 185 -3.21 12.42 0.68
CA ALA A 185 -2.61 13.47 1.51
C ALA A 185 -1.26 13.98 0.96
N GLY A 186 -0.76 13.42 -0.15
CA GLY A 186 0.58 13.72 -0.67
C GLY A 186 1.72 13.18 0.20
N GLN A 187 1.42 12.28 1.14
CA GLN A 187 2.39 11.62 2.01
C GLN A 187 2.78 10.26 1.43
N ASP A 188 3.30 10.28 0.21
CA ASP A 188 3.72 9.08 -0.49
C ASP A 188 4.81 8.32 0.28
N TYR A 189 4.89 7.02 0.06
CA TYR A 189 5.88 6.18 0.70
C TYR A 189 6.34 5.03 -0.20
N PHE A 190 7.44 4.38 0.16
CA PHE A 190 7.90 3.18 -0.51
C PHE A 190 7.50 1.92 0.25
N LEU A 191 6.95 0.95 -0.44
CA LEU A 191 6.70 -0.40 0.07
C LEU A 191 7.85 -1.33 -0.29
N LEU A 192 8.60 -1.76 0.71
CA LEU A 192 9.68 -2.73 0.60
C LEU A 192 9.17 -4.11 1.06
N THR A 193 9.32 -5.13 0.21
CA THR A 193 8.91 -6.50 0.52
C THR A 193 9.96 -7.52 0.07
N ASN A 194 9.88 -8.72 0.64
CA ASN A 194 10.64 -9.88 0.17
C ASN A 194 9.96 -10.56 -1.04
N CYS A 195 10.72 -11.45 -1.69
CA CYS A 195 10.27 -12.31 -2.79
C CYS A 195 10.33 -13.78 -2.36
N PHE A 196 9.40 -14.58 -2.86
CA PHE A 196 9.30 -16.01 -2.65
C PHE A 196 9.27 -16.76 -3.98
N LEU A 197 9.73 -18.02 -3.96
CA LEU A 197 9.66 -18.94 -5.08
C LEU A 197 8.78 -20.15 -4.75
N GLY A 198 7.92 -20.55 -5.68
CA GLY A 198 7.19 -21.81 -5.60
C GLY A 198 6.48 -22.19 -6.88
N CYS A 199 6.44 -23.50 -7.18
CA CYS A 199 5.88 -24.07 -8.42
C CYS A 199 6.40 -23.34 -9.69
N GLY A 200 7.68 -22.95 -9.70
CA GLY A 200 8.32 -22.24 -10.81
C GLY A 200 7.95 -20.76 -10.97
N LYS A 201 7.15 -20.19 -10.06
CA LYS A 201 6.70 -18.80 -10.10
C LYS A 201 7.31 -17.98 -8.95
N HIS A 202 7.46 -16.68 -9.20
CA HIS A 202 7.85 -15.69 -8.20
C HIS A 202 6.60 -15.09 -7.55
N TYR A 203 6.62 -14.96 -6.23
CA TYR A 203 5.58 -14.30 -5.44
C TYR A 203 6.19 -13.16 -4.65
N GLN A 204 5.62 -11.97 -4.75
CA GLN A 204 5.98 -10.86 -3.86
C GLN A 204 5.32 -11.07 -2.50
N GLY A 205 5.98 -10.69 -1.40
CA GLY A 205 5.38 -10.79 -0.06
C GLY A 205 4.11 -9.95 0.13
N SER A 206 3.88 -8.99 -0.77
CA SER A 206 2.66 -8.21 -0.91
C SER A 206 1.57 -8.87 -1.79
N ASN A 207 1.80 -10.07 -2.31
CA ASN A 207 0.81 -10.79 -3.11
C ASN A 207 -0.41 -11.12 -2.22
N PRO A 208 -1.66 -10.89 -2.70
CA PRO A 208 -2.87 -11.17 -1.93
C PRO A 208 -2.96 -12.60 -1.39
N TRP A 209 -2.45 -13.59 -2.12
CA TRP A 209 -2.39 -14.98 -1.68
C TRP A 209 -1.42 -15.23 -0.52
N ILE A 210 -0.31 -14.49 -0.45
CA ILE A 210 0.61 -14.56 0.70
C ILE A 210 0.01 -13.84 1.90
N ILE A 211 -0.58 -12.66 1.66
CA ILE A 211 -1.25 -11.89 2.71
C ILE A 211 -2.42 -12.68 3.30
N SER A 212 -3.22 -13.38 2.50
CA SER A 212 -4.38 -14.13 2.97
C SER A 212 -4.03 -15.27 3.95
N GLN A 213 -2.79 -15.76 3.91
CA GLN A 213 -2.27 -16.79 4.82
C GLN A 213 -1.78 -16.23 6.16
N LEU A 214 -1.69 -14.91 6.31
CA LEU A 214 -1.35 -14.28 7.58
C LEU A 214 -2.55 -14.21 8.52
N PRO A 215 -2.32 -14.18 9.84
CA PRO A 215 -3.33 -13.83 10.83
C PRO A 215 -4.12 -12.57 10.44
N GLU A 216 -5.41 -12.56 10.75
CA GLU A 216 -6.31 -11.46 10.38
C GLU A 216 -5.82 -10.09 10.82
N PHE A 217 -5.29 -9.98 12.04
CA PHE A 217 -4.79 -8.70 12.55
C PHE A 217 -3.62 -8.15 11.71
N LEU A 218 -2.76 -9.01 11.13
CA LEU A 218 -1.71 -8.57 10.23
C LEU A 218 -2.27 -8.17 8.86
N ARG A 219 -3.23 -8.94 8.33
CA ARG A 219 -3.88 -8.62 7.04
C ARG A 219 -4.46 -7.22 7.04
N ARG A 220 -5.11 -6.81 8.15
CA ARG A 220 -5.71 -5.47 8.30
C ARG A 220 -4.70 -4.33 8.40
N VAL A 221 -3.44 -4.63 8.74
CA VAL A 221 -2.38 -3.61 8.90
C VAL A 221 -1.63 -3.36 7.59
N PHE A 222 -1.80 -4.22 6.58
CA PHE A 222 -1.19 -4.00 5.27
C PHE A 222 -1.80 -2.75 4.61
N PRO A 223 -1.01 -1.71 4.29
CA PRO A 223 -1.55 -0.38 4.02
C PRO A 223 -1.89 -0.13 2.55
N ALA A 224 -1.53 -1.03 1.64
CA ALA A 224 -1.55 -0.75 0.21
C ALA A 224 -2.36 -1.76 -0.60
N CYS A 225 -2.96 -1.30 -1.69
CA CYS A 225 -3.40 -2.12 -2.81
C CYS A 225 -2.39 -1.93 -3.96
N LEU A 226 -1.76 -3.02 -4.40
CA LEU A 226 -0.73 -2.95 -5.42
C LEU A 226 -1.24 -3.37 -6.78
N SER A 227 -0.70 -2.70 -7.79
CA SER A 227 -0.98 -2.93 -9.19
C SER A 227 0.33 -3.10 -9.97
N THR A 228 0.26 -3.29 -11.29
CA THR A 228 1.45 -3.50 -12.13
C THR A 228 2.36 -2.27 -12.19
N ARG A 229 1.79 -1.06 -12.12
CA ARG A 229 2.52 0.22 -12.29
C ARG A 229 2.66 1.04 -11.00
N GLY A 230 2.15 0.57 -9.87
CA GLY A 230 2.28 1.30 -8.60
C GLY A 230 1.47 0.71 -7.46
N GLY A 231 1.35 1.44 -6.36
CA GLY A 231 0.46 1.13 -5.26
C GLY A 231 -0.43 2.32 -4.90
N LEU A 232 -1.64 2.03 -4.44
CA LEU A 232 -2.54 2.99 -3.80
C LEU A 232 -2.67 2.64 -2.32
N ASP A 233 -2.74 3.65 -1.47
CA ASP A 233 -3.05 3.43 -0.07
C ASP A 233 -4.50 2.94 0.10
N MET A 234 -4.73 2.09 1.10
CA MET A 234 -6.06 1.53 1.38
C MET A 234 -7.08 2.61 1.72
N SER A 235 -6.67 3.70 2.37
CA SER A 235 -7.56 4.83 2.66
C SER A 235 -8.07 5.51 1.39
N GLU A 236 -7.23 5.62 0.36
CA GLU A 236 -7.61 6.14 -0.95
C GLU A 236 -8.58 5.19 -1.66
N LEU A 237 -8.31 3.89 -1.61
CA LEU A 237 -9.20 2.89 -2.17
C LEU A 237 -10.59 2.93 -1.52
N ASP A 238 -10.67 3.19 -0.21
CA ASP A 238 -11.95 3.28 0.49
C ASP A 238 -12.74 4.53 0.11
N VAL A 239 -12.08 5.66 -0.12
CA VAL A 239 -12.71 6.86 -0.70
C VAL A 239 -13.24 6.55 -2.10
N MET A 240 -12.43 5.89 -2.95
CA MET A 240 -12.83 5.50 -4.29
C MET A 240 -14.08 4.61 -4.27
N LYS A 241 -14.11 3.57 -3.42
CA LYS A 241 -15.28 2.70 -3.26
C LYS A 241 -16.53 3.49 -2.89
N ALA A 242 -16.44 4.41 -1.93
CA ALA A 242 -17.57 5.23 -1.49
C ALA A 242 -18.13 6.08 -2.64
N THR A 243 -17.24 6.68 -3.44
CA THR A 243 -17.67 7.49 -4.59
C THR A 243 -18.23 6.68 -5.76
N PHE A 244 -17.75 5.45 -5.98
CA PHE A 244 -18.32 4.56 -6.99
C PHE A 244 -19.72 4.08 -6.60
N ALA A 245 -19.95 3.81 -5.32
CA ALA A 245 -21.29 3.52 -4.81
C ALA A 245 -22.25 4.72 -5.00
N GLY A 246 -21.73 5.95 -5.01
CA GLY A 246 -22.47 7.18 -5.29
C GLY A 246 -22.74 7.48 -6.77
N HIS A 247 -22.57 6.52 -7.68
CA HIS A 247 -22.80 6.66 -9.13
C HIS A 247 -21.95 7.73 -9.83
N SER A 248 -20.84 8.19 -9.22
CA SER A 248 -19.99 9.21 -9.82
C SER A 248 -19.13 8.72 -10.99
N GLY A 249 -19.26 7.44 -11.37
CA GLY A 249 -18.46 6.80 -12.43
C GLY A 249 -16.97 6.74 -12.10
N THR A 250 -16.19 6.08 -12.95
CA THR A 250 -14.73 5.96 -12.82
C THR A 250 -13.96 7.15 -13.39
N ASP A 251 -14.63 7.95 -14.24
CA ASP A 251 -14.07 9.09 -14.97
C ASP A 251 -13.44 10.20 -14.12
N PRO A 252 -14.02 10.63 -12.98
CA PRO A 252 -13.39 11.64 -12.14
C PRO A 252 -12.04 11.16 -11.59
N PHE A 253 -11.96 9.89 -11.21
CA PHE A 253 -10.76 9.29 -10.61
C PHE A 253 -9.67 9.05 -11.64
N SER A 254 -10.04 8.60 -12.84
CA SER A 254 -9.08 8.40 -13.93
C SER A 254 -8.39 9.71 -14.34
N LYS A 255 -9.02 10.87 -14.12
CA LYS A 255 -8.42 12.20 -14.34
C LYS A 255 -7.65 12.73 -13.13
N MET A 256 -8.11 12.40 -11.93
CA MET A 256 -7.54 12.89 -10.68
C MET A 256 -6.25 12.15 -10.29
N VAL A 257 -6.22 10.82 -10.41
CA VAL A 257 -5.04 10.00 -10.05
C VAL A 257 -3.79 10.39 -10.87
N PRO A 258 -3.89 10.64 -12.19
CA PRO A 258 -2.76 11.16 -12.96
C PRO A 258 -2.33 12.58 -12.58
N ALA A 259 -3.26 13.43 -12.14
CA ALA A 259 -2.93 14.79 -11.71
C ALA A 259 -2.06 14.76 -10.44
N PHE A 260 -2.29 13.80 -9.54
CA PHE A 260 -1.44 13.59 -8.37
C PHE A 260 -0.06 13.04 -8.71
N SER A 261 0.02 12.09 -9.65
CA SER A 261 1.31 11.47 -10.02
C SER A 261 2.18 12.37 -10.91
N LYS A 262 1.61 13.17 -11.81
CA LYS A 262 2.36 14.08 -12.70
C LYS A 262 3.01 15.25 -11.97
N PHE A 263 2.58 15.58 -10.75
CA PHE A 263 3.11 16.71 -10.00
C PHE A 263 4.46 16.39 -9.32
N GLU A 264 4.82 15.11 -9.14
CA GLU A 264 5.96 14.74 -8.27
C GLU A 264 6.87 13.62 -8.81
N ASP A 265 6.76 13.25 -10.08
CA ASP A 265 7.57 12.15 -10.62
C ASP A 265 8.32 12.50 -11.92
N PRO A 266 9.42 13.27 -11.85
CA PRO A 266 10.32 13.44 -12.98
C PRO A 266 11.10 12.17 -13.36
N LEU A 267 10.91 11.05 -12.64
CA LEU A 267 11.72 9.82 -12.74
C LEU A 267 10.99 8.64 -13.40
N GLY A 268 9.82 8.86 -14.01
CA GLY A 268 9.20 7.86 -14.89
C GLY A 268 8.61 6.62 -14.19
N TYR A 269 8.50 6.60 -12.86
CA TYR A 269 7.97 5.42 -12.15
C TYR A 269 6.47 5.17 -12.35
N ALA A 270 5.73 6.15 -12.90
CA ALA A 270 4.30 6.05 -13.15
C ALA A 270 3.96 5.83 -14.63
N GLY A 271 3.81 4.57 -15.04
CA GLY A 271 3.13 4.24 -16.29
C GLY A 271 1.60 4.17 -16.07
N TYR A 272 0.76 4.77 -16.93
CA TYR A 272 -0.71 4.76 -16.83
C TYR A 272 -1.46 3.64 -17.58
N ALA A 273 -2.30 2.88 -16.88
CA ALA A 273 -3.53 2.16 -17.32
C ALA A 273 -3.89 1.09 -16.27
N ILE A 274 -4.64 1.42 -15.21
CA ILE A 274 -4.85 0.47 -14.08
C ILE A 274 -6.27 0.41 -13.49
N LEU A 275 -7.16 1.37 -13.76
CA LEU A 275 -8.33 1.51 -12.89
C LEU A 275 -9.58 0.73 -13.30
N GLN A 276 -9.67 0.16 -14.50
CA GLN A 276 -10.87 -0.61 -14.87
C GLN A 276 -10.83 -2.03 -14.27
N ASP A 277 -9.95 -2.92 -14.72
CA ASP A 277 -10.07 -4.35 -14.39
C ASP A 277 -10.04 -4.68 -12.88
N TYR A 278 -9.19 -4.01 -12.09
CA TYR A 278 -9.02 -4.34 -10.66
C TYR A 278 -10.14 -3.78 -9.77
N VAL A 279 -10.64 -2.57 -10.08
CA VAL A 279 -11.76 -1.97 -9.33
C VAL A 279 -13.04 -2.73 -9.63
N TYR A 280 -13.25 -3.14 -10.88
CA TYR A 280 -14.40 -3.97 -11.23
C TYR A 280 -14.39 -5.29 -10.46
N ASP A 281 -13.26 -6.01 -10.40
CA ASP A 281 -13.21 -7.26 -9.63
C ASP A 281 -13.42 -7.04 -8.12
N LEU A 282 -12.87 -6.00 -7.52
CA LEU A 282 -13.05 -5.72 -6.07
C LEU A 282 -14.46 -5.23 -5.70
N VAL A 283 -15.05 -4.36 -6.51
CA VAL A 283 -16.39 -3.80 -6.25
C VAL A 283 -17.48 -4.83 -6.56
N PHE A 284 -17.34 -5.60 -7.64
CA PHE A 284 -18.38 -6.55 -8.06
C PHE A 284 -18.23 -7.96 -7.47
N SER A 285 -17.06 -8.36 -6.96
CA SER A 285 -16.93 -9.63 -6.23
C SER A 285 -17.63 -9.60 -4.86
N SER A 286 -17.72 -8.43 -4.21
CA SER A 286 -18.43 -8.29 -2.93
C SER A 286 -19.95 -8.41 -3.07
N SER A 287 -20.49 -8.21 -4.28
CA SER A 287 -21.93 -8.28 -4.56
C SER A 287 -22.42 -9.69 -4.93
N ARG A 288 -21.53 -10.68 -5.09
CA ARG A 288 -21.89 -12.05 -5.50
C ARG A 288 -22.00 -13.05 -4.33
N SER A 289 -21.77 -12.61 -3.10
CA SER A 289 -21.77 -13.47 -1.90
C SER A 289 -23.03 -13.35 -1.03
N HIS A 290 -24.12 -12.80 -1.55
CA HIS A 290 -25.42 -12.70 -0.86
C HIS A 290 -26.55 -13.28 -1.69
#